data_AF-A0A433QPN3-F1
#
_entry.id   AF-A0A433QPN3-F1
#
_cell.length_a   1.000
_cell.length_b   1.000
_cell.length_c   1.000
_cell.angle_alpha   90.00
_cell.angle_beta   90.00
_cell.angle_gamma   90.00
#
_symmetry.space_group_name_H-M   'P 1'
#
loop_
_entity.id
_entity.type
_entity.pdbx_description
1 polymer ?
#
loop_
_entity_poly.entity_id
_entity_poly.type
_entity_poly.pdbx_seq_one_letter_code
_entity_poly.pdbx_strand_id
1 'polypeptide(L)'
;MKAETIHEELQSIIVSYDYGIVPKSARVISVNDARGSGEVELGLFEGVTIVVSVSDRGFQIFSANPTPSPSSSSSTPSTPSAPTSPPASLLSESEQLRHVRKMLGQAFEAMDALLMAVSPEFRNRFQAQLFAKLSALSYKDRYDEDRAMREGASAS
;
A
#
# COMPACT_ATOMS: atom_id res chain seq x y z
N MET A 1 23.25 -11.00 -14.18
CA MET A 1 22.05 -10.73 -13.36
C MET A 1 22.02 -9.23 -13.17
N LYS A 2 21.00 -8.55 -13.70
CA LYS A 2 21.01 -7.09 -13.86
C LYS A 2 21.09 -6.44 -12.49
N ALA A 3 21.99 -5.48 -12.33
CA ALA A 3 21.93 -4.54 -11.23
C ALA A 3 20.66 -3.71 -11.44
N GLU A 4 19.52 -4.24 -11.00
CA GLU A 4 18.31 -3.44 -10.88
C GLU A 4 18.67 -2.33 -9.89
N THR A 5 18.70 -1.12 -10.41
CA THR A 5 19.02 0.04 -9.59
C THR A 5 17.92 0.17 -8.54
N ILE A 6 18.26 0.60 -7.32
CA ILE A 6 17.26 0.78 -6.25
C ILE A 6 16.08 1.65 -6.70
N HIS A 7 16.33 2.55 -7.67
CA HIS A 7 15.31 3.32 -8.37
C HIS A 7 14.27 2.46 -9.12
N GLU A 8 14.71 1.45 -9.87
CA GLU A 8 13.83 0.52 -10.58
C GLU A 8 13.00 -0.31 -9.60
N GLU A 9 13.59 -0.73 -8.48
CA GLU A 9 12.84 -1.43 -7.42
C GLU A 9 11.76 -0.52 -6.82
N LEU A 10 12.10 0.72 -6.49
CA LEU A 10 11.14 1.73 -5.98
C LEU A 10 10.00 1.99 -6.98
N GLN A 11 10.30 2.09 -8.27
CA GLN A 11 9.27 2.22 -9.31
C GLN A 11 8.42 0.97 -9.44
N SER A 12 9.04 -0.21 -9.40
CA SER A 12 8.36 -1.49 -9.48
C SER A 12 7.42 -1.69 -8.30
N ILE A 13 7.80 -1.24 -7.10
CA ILE A 13 6.94 -1.19 -5.92
C ILE A 13 5.73 -0.28 -6.20
N ILE A 14 5.95 0.96 -6.65
CA ILE A 14 4.85 1.90 -6.92
C ILE A 14 3.82 1.27 -7.89
N VAL A 15 4.28 0.67 -8.98
CA VAL A 15 3.40 0.05 -9.99
C VAL A 15 2.77 -1.24 -9.47
N SER A 16 3.55 -2.08 -8.79
CA SER A 16 3.06 -3.36 -8.28
C SER A 16 2.03 -3.18 -7.19
N TYR A 17 2.15 -2.16 -6.35
CA TYR A 17 1.26 -1.94 -5.21
C TYR A 17 0.14 -0.92 -5.47
N ASP A 18 0.09 -0.30 -6.66
CA ASP A 18 -0.94 0.68 -7.05
C ASP A 18 -2.38 0.16 -6.87
N TYR A 19 -2.62 -1.15 -6.98
CA TYR A 19 -3.95 -1.75 -6.82
C TYR A 19 -4.51 -1.70 -5.38
N GLY A 20 -3.63 -1.60 -4.38
CA GLY A 20 -3.97 -1.67 -2.96
C GLY A 20 -3.73 -0.38 -2.19
N ILE A 21 -3.22 0.66 -2.87
CA ILE A 21 -3.00 2.00 -2.35
C ILE A 21 -3.77 3.02 -3.19
N VAL A 22 -3.86 4.27 -2.74
CA VAL A 22 -4.54 5.31 -3.50
C VAL A 22 -3.77 5.54 -4.81
N PRO A 23 -4.44 5.39 -5.97
CA PRO A 23 -3.77 5.50 -7.26
C PRO A 23 -3.15 6.90 -7.39
N LYS A 24 -1.93 6.96 -7.91
CA LYS A 24 -1.12 8.19 -8.04
C LYS A 24 -0.73 8.89 -6.73
N SER A 25 -0.96 8.26 -5.57
CA SER A 25 -0.47 8.79 -4.29
C SER A 25 0.92 8.29 -3.93
N ALA A 26 1.39 7.24 -4.61
CA ALA A 26 2.71 6.70 -4.41
C ALA A 26 3.77 7.50 -5.17
N ARG A 27 4.85 7.88 -4.48
CA ARG A 27 5.95 8.66 -5.06
C ARG A 27 7.28 8.33 -4.40
N VAL A 28 8.36 8.39 -5.17
CA VAL A 28 9.71 8.26 -4.62
C VAL A 28 10.15 9.59 -4.02
N ILE A 29 10.51 9.60 -2.74
CA ILE A 29 11.00 10.80 -2.04
C ILE A 29 12.50 10.94 -2.23
N SER A 30 13.23 9.85 -2.01
CA SER A 30 14.69 9.86 -2.02
C SER A 30 15.22 8.54 -2.57
N VAL A 31 16.31 8.62 -3.33
CA VAL A 31 17.00 7.46 -3.88
C VAL A 31 18.48 7.62 -3.54
N ASN A 32 19.01 6.67 -2.80
CA ASN A 32 20.42 6.62 -2.45
C ASN A 32 21.04 5.36 -3.04
N ASP A 33 21.46 5.49 -4.30
CA ASP A 33 22.13 4.42 -5.05
C ASP A 33 23.46 4.02 -4.38
N ALA A 34 24.17 4.99 -3.79
CA ALA A 34 25.44 4.75 -3.10
C ALA A 34 25.30 3.87 -1.83
N ARG A 35 24.10 3.81 -1.23
CA ARG A 35 23.79 2.96 -0.08
C ARG A 35 22.89 1.78 -0.41
N GLY A 36 22.37 1.70 -1.64
CA GLY A 36 21.35 0.72 -2.00
C GLY A 36 20.07 0.90 -1.17
N SER A 37 19.68 2.14 -0.88
CA SER A 37 18.49 2.45 -0.08
C SER A 37 17.70 3.59 -0.70
N GLY A 38 16.38 3.62 -0.54
CA GLY A 38 15.56 4.75 -0.94
C GLY A 38 14.31 4.89 -0.08
N GLU A 39 13.57 5.95 -0.30
CA GLU A 39 12.37 6.29 0.44
C GLU A 39 11.21 6.45 -0.53
N VAL A 40 10.12 5.76 -0.25
CA VAL A 40 8.87 5.82 -1.03
C VAL A 40 7.75 6.28 -0.12
N GLU A 41 7.00 7.27 -0.58
CA GLU A 41 5.73 7.66 0.02
C GLU A 41 4.60 6.86 -0.63
N LEU A 42 3.67 6.38 0.19
CA LEU A 42 2.51 5.58 -0.22
C LEU A 42 1.28 6.15 0.47
N GLY A 43 0.24 6.50 -0.31
CA GLY A 43 -1.05 6.93 0.23
C GLY A 43 -2.00 5.76 0.39
N LEU A 44 -2.50 5.50 1.59
CA LEU A 44 -3.47 4.45 1.89
C LEU A 44 -4.91 4.97 1.68
N PHE A 45 -5.83 4.07 1.33
CA PHE A 45 -7.25 4.40 1.14
C PHE A 45 -7.95 4.91 2.41
N GLU A 46 -7.32 4.72 3.56
CA GLU A 46 -7.80 5.11 4.88
C GLU A 46 -7.51 6.58 5.21
N GLY A 47 -7.02 7.35 4.23
CA GLY A 47 -6.63 8.74 4.45
C GLY A 47 -5.39 8.87 5.32
N VAL A 48 -4.45 7.93 5.18
CA VAL A 48 -3.13 7.97 5.81
C VAL A 48 -2.06 7.84 4.74
N THR A 49 -1.07 8.71 4.76
CA THR A 49 0.10 8.66 3.89
C THR A 49 1.31 8.23 4.70
N ILE A 50 1.99 7.17 4.27
CA ILE A 50 3.16 6.64 4.94
C ILE A 50 4.40 6.83 4.09
N VAL A 51 5.53 7.07 4.74
CA VAL A 51 6.85 7.08 4.12
C VAL A 51 7.57 5.82 4.56
N VAL A 52 7.97 5.00 3.59
CA VAL A 52 8.66 3.74 3.79
C VAL A 52 10.08 3.87 3.24
N SER A 53 11.06 3.59 4.10
CA SER A 53 12.44 3.40 3.71
C SER A 53 12.63 1.97 3.19
N VAL A 54 13.04 1.83 1.95
CA VAL A 54 13.43 0.59 1.26
C VAL A 54 14.95 0.47 1.32
N SER A 55 15.47 -0.67 1.77
CA SER A 55 16.91 -0.94 1.84
C SER A 55 17.17 -2.44 1.76
N ASP A 56 18.43 -2.85 1.68
CA ASP A 56 18.82 -4.28 1.73
C ASP A 56 18.32 -5.00 3.00
N ARG A 57 18.13 -4.25 4.09
CA ARG A 57 17.62 -4.75 5.38
C ARG A 57 16.10 -4.93 5.41
N GLY A 58 15.40 -4.57 4.34
CA GLY A 58 13.95 -4.60 4.23
C GLY A 58 13.30 -3.21 4.24
N PHE A 59 12.05 -3.18 4.70
CA PHE A 59 11.12 -2.06 4.57
C PHE A 59 10.74 -1.51 5.94
N GLN A 60 10.97 -0.22 6.18
CA GLN A 60 10.68 0.40 7.48
C GLN A 60 9.88 1.69 7.32
N ILE A 61 8.83 1.85 8.14
CA ILE A 61 8.03 3.08 8.15
C ILE A 61 8.84 4.18 8.84
N PHE A 62 9.18 5.21 8.07
CA PHE A 62 9.88 6.41 8.53
C PHE A 62 8.91 7.46 9.05
N SER A 63 7.77 7.62 8.39
CA SER A 63 6.75 8.61 8.78
C SER A 63 5.35 8.14 8.42
N ALA A 64 4.36 8.63 9.15
CA ALA A 64 2.94 8.41 8.86
C ALA A 64 2.20 9.72 9.13
N ASN A 65 1.52 10.24 8.11
CA ASN A 65 0.83 11.51 8.13
C ASN A 65 -0.63 11.32 7.72
N PRO A 66 -1.58 12.08 8.28
CA PRO A 66 -2.94 12.07 7.78
C PRO A 66 -2.96 12.63 6.36
N THR A 67 -3.62 11.94 5.43
CA THR A 67 -3.81 12.46 4.08
C THR A 67 -4.74 13.67 4.17
N PRO A 68 -4.39 14.81 3.56
CA PRO A 68 -5.27 15.98 3.57
C PRO A 68 -6.53 15.65 2.77
N SER A 69 -7.64 15.36 3.47
CA SER A 69 -8.94 15.20 2.83
C SER A 69 -9.44 16.57 2.36
N PRO A 70 -9.94 16.72 1.13
CA PRO A 70 -10.51 17.98 0.64
C PRO A 70 -11.91 18.28 1.19
N SER A 71 -12.34 17.67 2.29
CA SER A 71 -13.73 17.71 2.75
C SER A 71 -13.87 18.06 4.24
N SER A 72 -13.45 19.28 4.58
CA SER A 72 -13.95 20.02 5.76
C SER A 72 -14.13 21.49 5.38
N SER A 73 -14.89 21.75 4.33
CA SER A 73 -15.52 23.06 4.11
C SER A 73 -17.02 22.89 4.30
N SER A 74 -17.47 22.57 5.52
CA SER A 74 -18.82 22.93 5.93
C SER A 74 -18.81 24.43 6.21
N SER A 75 -18.90 25.21 5.14
CA SER A 75 -19.15 26.64 5.20
C SER A 75 -20.55 26.86 5.74
N THR A 76 -20.71 26.94 7.05
CA THR A 76 -21.80 27.72 7.66
C THR A 76 -21.19 29.02 8.19
N PRO A 77 -21.20 30.11 7.40
CA PRO A 77 -20.91 31.42 7.95
C PRO A 77 -22.10 31.86 8.81
N SER A 78 -21.87 32.25 10.06
CA SER A 78 -22.53 33.37 10.79
C SER A 78 -22.59 33.15 12.30
N THR A 79 -21.56 33.57 13.05
CA THR A 79 -21.73 34.34 14.30
C THR A 79 -20.40 34.98 14.72
N PRO A 80 -20.25 36.32 14.71
CA PRO A 80 -19.07 36.97 15.25
C PRO A 80 -19.30 37.29 16.74
N SER A 81 -18.78 36.46 17.65
CA SER A 81 -18.68 36.82 19.07
C SER A 81 -17.45 36.20 19.74
N ALA A 82 -16.54 37.09 20.14
CA ALA A 82 -15.49 36.96 21.17
C ALA A 82 -14.24 36.07 20.88
N PRO A 83 -13.03 36.68 20.84
CA PRO A 83 -11.76 35.97 20.81
C PRO A 83 -11.24 35.79 22.25
N THR A 84 -11.12 34.56 22.75
CA THR A 84 -10.11 34.11 23.75
C THR A 84 -10.32 32.62 23.99
N SER A 85 -9.67 31.79 23.19
CA SER A 85 -9.31 30.41 23.53
C SER A 85 -8.28 29.92 22.50
N PRO A 86 -7.22 29.20 22.92
CA PRO A 86 -6.19 28.73 22.01
C PRO A 86 -6.79 27.74 20.98
N PRO A 87 -6.32 27.74 19.71
CA PRO A 87 -6.75 26.77 18.71
C PRO A 87 -6.07 25.43 19.00
N ALA A 88 -6.50 24.72 20.04
CA ALA A 88 -6.16 23.32 20.25
C ALA A 88 -7.16 22.44 19.49
N SER A 89 -7.36 22.72 18.20
CA SER A 89 -7.90 21.73 17.26
C SER A 89 -6.81 20.69 17.03
N LEU A 90 -6.53 19.89 18.06
CA LEU A 90 -5.90 18.58 17.90
C LEU A 90 -6.91 17.74 17.12
N LEU A 91 -6.76 17.86 15.80
CA LEU A 91 -7.11 16.92 14.76
C LEU A 91 -7.54 15.57 15.36
N SER A 92 -8.77 15.15 15.09
CA SER A 92 -9.17 13.75 15.25
C SER A 92 -8.19 12.88 14.46
N GLU A 93 -7.14 12.43 15.14
CA GLU A 93 -6.19 11.49 14.61
C GLU A 93 -6.97 10.22 14.30
N SER A 94 -6.99 9.80 13.03
CA SER A 94 -7.68 8.56 12.68
C SER A 94 -7.08 7.41 13.49
N GLU A 95 -7.91 6.48 13.96
CA GLU A 95 -7.43 5.30 14.69
C GLU A 95 -6.38 4.54 13.87
N GLN A 96 -6.53 4.59 12.54
CA GLN A 96 -5.55 4.07 11.61
C GLN A 96 -4.20 4.77 11.70
N LEU A 97 -4.17 6.10 11.71
CA LEU A 97 -2.93 6.84 11.88
C LEU A 97 -2.25 6.48 13.22
N ARG A 98 -3.03 6.33 14.30
CA ARG A 98 -2.50 5.83 15.59
C ARG A 98 -1.92 4.43 15.49
N HIS A 99 -2.59 3.54 14.77
CA HIS A 99 -2.14 2.17 14.56
C HIS A 99 -0.82 2.13 13.78
N VAL A 100 -0.76 2.82 12.65
CA VAL A 100 0.46 2.93 11.82
C VAL A 100 1.60 3.57 12.62
N ARG A 101 1.30 4.59 13.44
CA ARG A 101 2.30 5.23 14.30
C ARG A 101 2.92 4.27 15.31
N LYS A 102 2.21 3.25 15.78
CA LYS A 102 2.77 2.21 16.67
C LYS A 102 3.75 1.29 15.94
N MET A 103 3.65 1.19 14.63
CA MET A 103 4.54 0.39 13.79
C MET A 103 5.69 1.20 13.18
N LEU A 104 5.76 2.52 13.48
CA LEU A 104 6.91 3.35 13.13
C LEU A 104 8.18 2.74 13.74
N GLY A 105 9.22 2.63 12.92
CA GLY A 105 10.48 2.03 13.36
C GLY A 105 10.54 0.51 13.29
N GLN A 106 9.43 -0.18 13.00
CA GLN A 106 9.47 -1.62 12.76
C GLN A 106 9.98 -1.90 11.35
N ALA A 107 10.97 -2.78 11.25
CA ALA A 107 11.44 -3.31 9.99
C ALA A 107 10.58 -4.51 9.60
N PHE A 108 10.11 -4.49 8.36
CA PHE A 108 9.34 -5.55 7.73
C PHE A 108 10.21 -6.18 6.64
N GLU A 109 10.16 -7.51 6.52
CA GLU A 109 10.90 -8.25 5.49
C GLU A 109 10.37 -7.97 4.08
N ALA A 110 9.07 -7.72 3.95
CA ALA A 110 8.40 -7.48 2.68
C ALA A 110 7.46 -6.27 2.75
N MET A 111 7.35 -5.55 1.63
CA MET A 111 6.39 -4.44 1.50
C MET A 111 4.95 -4.93 1.69
N ASP A 112 4.59 -6.12 1.24
CA ASP A 112 3.28 -6.73 1.50
C ASP A 112 2.99 -6.87 2.99
N ALA A 113 3.97 -7.30 3.80
CA ALA A 113 3.80 -7.48 5.24
C ALA A 113 3.53 -6.13 5.92
N LEU A 114 4.25 -5.09 5.50
CA LEU A 114 4.05 -3.73 5.95
C LEU A 114 2.64 -3.26 5.56
N LEU A 115 2.27 -3.37 4.28
CA LEU A 115 0.97 -2.92 3.75
C LEU A 115 -0.22 -3.68 4.37
N MET A 116 -0.08 -4.98 4.62
CA MET A 116 -1.11 -5.77 5.32
C MET A 116 -1.30 -5.36 6.78
N ALA A 117 -0.24 -4.87 7.43
CA ALA A 117 -0.30 -4.41 8.81
C ALA A 117 -0.84 -2.97 8.91
N VAL A 118 -0.41 -2.09 8.01
CA VAL A 118 -0.82 -0.67 7.99
C VAL A 118 -2.11 -0.42 7.23
N SER A 119 -2.64 -1.39 6.48
CA SER A 119 -3.89 -1.21 5.72
C SER A 119 -4.74 -2.47 5.62
N PRO A 120 -5.87 -2.56 6.36
CA PRO A 120 -6.86 -3.63 6.18
C PRO A 120 -7.46 -3.65 4.77
N GLU A 121 -7.63 -2.49 4.12
CA GLU A 121 -8.14 -2.44 2.74
C GLU A 121 -7.17 -3.07 1.74
N PHE A 122 -5.87 -2.80 1.89
CA PHE A 122 -4.84 -3.50 1.10
C PHE A 122 -4.94 -5.01 1.31
N ARG A 123 -5.05 -5.44 2.57
CA ARG A 123 -5.15 -6.86 2.93
C ARG A 123 -6.36 -7.54 2.28
N ASN A 124 -7.53 -6.90 2.30
CA ASN A 124 -8.73 -7.43 1.66
C ASN A 124 -8.52 -7.63 0.16
N ARG A 125 -7.94 -6.64 -0.53
CA ARG A 125 -7.68 -6.72 -1.97
C ARG A 125 -6.63 -7.77 -2.31
N PHE A 126 -5.56 -7.85 -1.52
CA PHE A 126 -4.52 -8.85 -1.68
C PHE A 126 -5.09 -10.27 -1.53
N GLN A 127 -5.91 -10.50 -0.50
CA GLN A 127 -6.60 -11.77 -0.30
C GLN A 127 -7.56 -12.11 -1.43
N ALA A 128 -8.34 -11.14 -1.91
CA ALA A 128 -9.24 -11.34 -3.05
C ALA A 128 -8.47 -11.75 -4.32
N GLN A 129 -7.31 -11.12 -4.57
CA GLN A 129 -6.47 -11.43 -5.71
C GLN A 129 -5.81 -12.82 -5.59
N LEU A 130 -5.33 -13.18 -4.40
CA LEU A 130 -4.84 -14.53 -4.12
C LEU A 130 -5.92 -15.59 -4.33
N PHE A 131 -7.13 -15.34 -3.84
CA PHE A 131 -8.26 -16.25 -4.01
C PHE A 131 -8.66 -16.38 -5.49
N ALA A 132 -8.69 -15.28 -6.24
CA ALA A 132 -8.94 -15.29 -7.68
C ALA A 132 -7.88 -16.11 -8.45
N LYS A 133 -6.59 -16.01 -8.07
CA LYS A 133 -5.52 -16.81 -8.67
C LYS A 133 -5.63 -18.30 -8.31
N LEU A 134 -5.90 -18.63 -7.05
CA LEU A 134 -6.08 -20.02 -6.59
C LEU A 134 -7.29 -20.68 -7.27
N SER A 135 -8.41 -19.97 -7.38
CA SER A 135 -9.58 -20.48 -8.09
C SER A 135 -9.30 -20.66 -9.58
N ALA A 136 -8.62 -19.71 -10.24
CA ALA A 136 -8.23 -19.86 -11.64
C ALA A 136 -7.33 -21.08 -11.90
N LEU A 137 -6.42 -21.41 -10.99
CA LEU A 137 -5.60 -22.63 -11.06
C LEU A 137 -6.43 -23.90 -10.89
N SER A 138 -7.36 -23.91 -9.93
CA SER A 138 -8.28 -25.04 -9.71
C SER A 138 -9.15 -25.33 -10.94
N TYR A 139 -9.60 -24.29 -11.65
CA TYR A 139 -10.30 -24.47 -12.93
C TYR A 139 -9.36 -24.95 -14.03
N LYS A 140 -8.14 -24.43 -14.12
CA LYS A 140 -7.18 -24.77 -15.17
C LYS A 140 -6.77 -26.24 -15.14
N ASP A 141 -6.59 -26.81 -13.95
CA ASP A 141 -6.26 -28.23 -13.76
C ASP A 141 -7.35 -29.15 -14.35
N ARG A 142 -8.62 -28.81 -14.13
CA ARG A 142 -9.76 -29.59 -14.64
C ARG A 142 -9.94 -29.50 -16.16
N TYR A 143 -9.55 -28.41 -16.80
CA TYR A 143 -9.65 -28.27 -18.26
C TYR A 143 -8.52 -28.98 -19.02
N ASP A 144 -7.33 -29.10 -18.42
CA ASP A 144 -6.20 -29.81 -19.04
C ASP A 144 -6.45 -31.33 -19.07
N GLU A 145 -7.06 -31.88 -18.01
CA GLU A 145 -7.40 -33.30 -17.90
C GLU A 145 -8.49 -33.74 -18.90
N ASP A 146 -9.53 -32.92 -19.09
CA ASP A 146 -10.62 -33.20 -20.03
C ASP A 146 -10.16 -33.16 -21.51
N ARG A 147 -9.21 -32.25 -21.81
CA ARG A 147 -8.58 -32.17 -23.14
C ARG A 147 -7.68 -33.37 -23.42
N ALA A 148 -6.90 -33.83 -22.45
CA ALA A 148 -6.03 -35.00 -22.59
C ALA A 148 -6.84 -36.30 -22.83
N MET A 149 -8.00 -36.46 -22.17
CA MET A 149 -8.88 -37.61 -22.42
C MET A 149 -9.52 -37.61 -23.80
N ARG A 150 -9.82 -36.43 -24.35
CA ARG A 150 -10.47 -36.30 -25.67
C ARG A 150 -9.51 -36.49 -26.84
N GLU A 151 -8.25 -36.08 -26.70
CA GLU A 151 -7.22 -36.29 -27.73
C GLU A 151 -6.66 -37.73 -27.73
N GLY A 152 -6.69 -38.44 -26.60
CA GLY A 152 -6.30 -39.85 -26.51
C GLY A 152 -7.32 -40.86 -27.11
N ALA A 153 -8.59 -40.48 -27.23
CA ALA A 153 -9.65 -41.37 -27.71
C ALA A 153 -9.83 -41.41 -29.24
N SER A 154 -9.10 -40.58 -30.00
CA SER A 154 -9.20 -40.50 -31.47
C SER A 154 -8.08 -41.24 -32.21
N ALA A 155 -7.20 -41.94 -31.50
CA ALA A 155 -5.99 -42.55 -32.06
C ALA A 155 -5.95 -44.09 -31.96
N SER A 156 -7.10 -44.78 -31.83
CA SER A 156 -7.18 -46.25 -31.88
C SER A 156 -8.33 -46.76 -32.71
#